data_AF-A0A1F9NDW7-F1
#
_entry.id   AF-A0A1F9NDW7-F1
#
_cell.length_a   1.000
_cell.length_b   1.000
_cell.length_c   1.000
_cell.angle_alpha   90.00
_cell.angle_beta   90.00
_cell.angle_gamma   90.00
#
_symmetry.space_group_name_H-M   'P 1'
#
loop_
_entity.id
_entity.type
_entity.pdbx_description
1 polymer ?
#
loop_
_entity_poly.entity_id
_entity_poly.type
_entity_poly.pdbx_seq_one_letter_code
_entity_poly.pdbx_strand_id
1 'polypeptide(L)'
;MPKQISTEEFDTLLQVISDFPSGVPLKEINTRLKTRLPLRTLQRRLASLVFQGRLHILGQGRNSRYQIPIKKDSGPSDLIRTKSSRIPLSGDAETIKKTVCRPVMERVPVGYNRDFLDGYHPNRTYYLPLDMRQHLHDQGLSREDVHPAGTYIRRIFDRLLIDLSWNSSRH
;
A
#
# COMPACT_ATOMS: atom_id res chain seq x y z
N MET A 1 -18.59 -40.23 -13.73
CA MET A 1 -19.37 -39.02 -14.09
C MET A 1 -19.20 -37.99 -12.98
N PRO A 2 -18.40 -36.92 -13.17
CA PRO A 2 -18.18 -35.93 -12.12
C PRO A 2 -19.44 -35.09 -11.89
N LYS A 3 -19.90 -34.99 -10.64
CA LYS A 3 -21.09 -34.22 -10.22
C LYS A 3 -20.98 -32.78 -10.72
N GLN A 4 -21.85 -32.39 -11.65
CA GLN A 4 -22.07 -30.99 -12.03
C GLN A 4 -22.42 -30.21 -10.75
N ILE A 5 -21.59 -29.23 -10.42
CA ILE A 5 -21.76 -28.38 -9.25
C ILE A 5 -22.79 -27.33 -9.64
N SER A 6 -23.95 -27.30 -8.98
CA SER A 6 -25.02 -26.35 -9.30
C SER A 6 -24.55 -24.92 -9.04
N THR A 7 -24.63 -24.07 -10.07
CA THR A 7 -24.39 -22.63 -10.00
C THR A 7 -25.21 -21.97 -8.88
N GLU A 8 -26.39 -22.51 -8.58
CA GLU A 8 -27.29 -22.04 -7.52
C GLU A 8 -26.68 -22.16 -6.12
N GLU A 9 -25.84 -23.19 -5.89
CA GLU A 9 -25.13 -23.37 -4.62
C GLU A 9 -24.00 -22.35 -4.43
N PHE A 10 -23.42 -21.86 -5.53
CA PHE A 10 -22.42 -20.78 -5.47
C PHE A 10 -23.07 -19.42 -5.26
N ASP A 11 -24.22 -19.18 -5.86
CA ASP A 11 -24.92 -17.91 -5.70
C ASP A 11 -25.50 -17.76 -4.29
N THR A 12 -26.01 -18.84 -3.69
CA THR A 12 -26.40 -18.86 -2.27
C THR A 12 -25.22 -18.59 -1.32
N LEU A 13 -24.02 -19.13 -1.61
CA LEU A 13 -22.81 -18.80 -0.85
C LEU A 13 -22.43 -17.32 -0.97
N LEU A 14 -22.52 -16.75 -2.17
CA LEU A 14 -22.22 -15.34 -2.39
C LEU A 14 -23.24 -14.44 -1.69
N GLN A 15 -24.53 -14.79 -1.69
CA GLN A 15 -25.56 -14.04 -0.99
C GLN A 15 -25.31 -13.99 0.53
N VAL A 16 -24.90 -15.10 1.15
CA VAL A 16 -24.57 -15.13 2.58
C VAL A 16 -23.33 -14.28 2.90
N ILE A 17 -22.37 -14.20 1.97
CA ILE A 17 -21.15 -13.40 2.17
C ILE A 17 -21.41 -11.91 1.86
N SER A 18 -22.37 -11.58 0.97
CA SER A 18 -22.71 -10.18 0.65
C SER A 18 -23.32 -9.43 1.81
N ASP A 19 -23.99 -10.12 2.74
CA ASP A 19 -24.55 -9.52 3.95
C ASP A 19 -23.46 -8.97 4.89
N PHE A 20 -22.18 -9.31 4.66
CA PHE A 20 -21.05 -8.96 5.50
C PHE A 20 -19.95 -8.23 4.73
N PRO A 21 -20.04 -6.90 4.62
CA PRO A 21 -19.01 -6.09 3.96
C PRO A 21 -17.67 -6.08 4.71
N SER A 22 -17.58 -6.61 5.94
CA SER A 22 -16.34 -6.71 6.74
C SER A 22 -15.61 -8.07 6.61
N GLY A 23 -16.17 -9.03 5.87
CA GLY A 23 -15.59 -10.35 5.62
C GLY A 23 -15.93 -11.39 6.71
N VAL A 24 -16.32 -12.58 6.27
CA VAL A 24 -16.87 -13.65 7.11
C VAL A 24 -15.84 -14.77 7.34
N PRO A 25 -15.60 -15.21 8.59
CA PRO A 25 -14.75 -16.37 8.84
C PRO A 25 -15.43 -17.67 8.43
N LEU A 26 -14.65 -18.68 8.04
CA LEU A 26 -15.15 -19.98 7.56
C LEU A 26 -16.21 -20.63 8.49
N LYS A 27 -16.01 -20.54 9.81
CA LYS A 27 -16.95 -21.11 10.80
C LYS A 27 -18.33 -20.46 10.73
N GLU A 28 -18.39 -19.16 10.49
CA GLU A 28 -19.64 -18.40 10.45
C GLU A 28 -20.36 -18.57 9.10
N ILE A 29 -19.61 -18.75 8.01
CA ILE A 29 -20.19 -19.19 6.73
C ILE A 29 -20.85 -20.56 6.89
N ASN A 30 -20.20 -21.50 7.59
CA ASN A 30 -20.71 -22.85 7.78
C ASN A 30 -21.95 -22.92 8.68
N THR A 31 -22.09 -22.02 9.67
CA THR A 31 -23.27 -21.98 10.55
C THR A 31 -24.48 -21.32 9.89
N ARG A 32 -24.25 -20.34 9.01
CA ARG A 32 -25.33 -19.62 8.31
C ARG A 32 -25.82 -20.30 7.04
N LEU A 33 -25.06 -21.27 6.51
CA LEU A 33 -25.50 -22.05 5.36
C LEU A 33 -26.73 -22.87 5.75
N LYS A 34 -27.86 -22.64 5.07
CA LYS A 34 -29.08 -23.47 5.25
C LYS A 34 -28.83 -24.94 4.87
N THR A 35 -27.87 -25.18 3.98
CA THR A 35 -27.44 -26.52 3.55
C THR A 35 -26.29 -27.01 4.43
N ARG A 36 -26.45 -28.15 5.11
CA ARG A 36 -25.33 -28.76 5.85
C ARG A 36 -24.33 -29.39 4.87
N LEU A 37 -23.25 -28.67 4.58
CA LEU A 37 -22.13 -29.18 3.78
C LEU A 37 -20.97 -29.65 4.68
N PRO A 38 -20.24 -30.71 4.30
CA PRO A 38 -18.99 -31.05 4.95
C PRO A 38 -17.95 -29.92 4.80
N LEU A 39 -17.18 -29.65 5.85
CA LEU A 39 -16.20 -28.56 5.88
C LEU A 39 -15.20 -28.60 4.71
N ARG A 40 -14.74 -29.79 4.32
CA ARG A 40 -13.82 -29.98 3.19
C ARG A 40 -14.44 -29.56 1.85
N THR A 41 -15.75 -29.75 1.69
CA THR A 41 -16.49 -29.34 0.50
C THR A 41 -16.68 -27.83 0.47
N LEU A 42 -16.99 -27.22 1.62
CA LEU A 42 -17.10 -25.76 1.76
C LEU A 42 -15.76 -25.07 1.45
N GLN A 43 -14.66 -25.55 2.02
CA GLN A 43 -13.31 -25.03 1.74
C GLN A 43 -12.94 -25.12 0.26
N ARG A 44 -13.19 -26.27 -0.38
CA ARG A 44 -12.93 -26.45 -1.81
C ARG A 44 -13.75 -25.48 -2.67
N ARG A 45 -15.00 -25.21 -2.30
CA ARG A 45 -15.89 -24.27 -3.00
C ARG A 45 -15.46 -22.82 -2.83
N LEU A 46 -15.12 -22.42 -1.61
CA LEU A 46 -14.57 -21.09 -1.34
C LEU A 46 -13.24 -20.87 -2.08
N ALA A 47 -12.37 -21.88 -2.11
CA ALA A 47 -11.15 -21.83 -2.92
C ALA A 47 -11.45 -21.66 -4.42
N SER A 48 -12.47 -22.34 -4.95
CA SER A 48 -12.90 -22.17 -6.34
C SER A 48 -13.45 -20.76 -6.62
N LEU A 49 -14.23 -20.18 -5.70
CA LEU A 49 -14.75 -18.81 -5.83
C LEU A 49 -13.64 -17.75 -5.72
N VAL A 50 -12.60 -18.02 -4.92
CA VAL A 50 -11.40 -17.18 -4.84
C VAL A 50 -10.57 -17.28 -6.11
N PHE A 51 -10.39 -18.49 -6.65
CA PHE A 51 -9.70 -18.70 -7.92
C PHE A 51 -10.41 -18.01 -9.09
N GLN A 52 -11.74 -18.00 -9.08
CA GLN A 52 -12.57 -17.29 -10.06
C GLN A 52 -12.65 -15.77 -9.82
N GLY A 53 -11.99 -15.23 -8.80
CA GLY A 53 -12.00 -13.80 -8.47
C GLY A 53 -13.34 -13.27 -7.95
N ARG A 54 -14.30 -14.14 -7.62
CA ARG A 54 -15.61 -13.75 -7.04
C ARG A 54 -15.53 -13.50 -5.53
N LEU A 55 -14.46 -13.94 -4.87
CA LEU A 55 -14.19 -13.72 -3.44
C LEU A 55 -12.71 -13.38 -3.20
N HIS A 56 -12.42 -12.59 -2.18
CA HIS A 56 -11.07 -12.32 -1.68
C HIS A 56 -10.88 -12.88 -0.27
N ILE A 57 -9.68 -13.39 0.03
CA ILE A 57 -9.31 -13.84 1.37
C ILE A 57 -8.53 -12.72 2.05
N LEU A 58 -8.97 -12.30 3.24
CA LEU A 58 -8.26 -11.39 4.11
C LEU A 58 -7.67 -12.17 5.29
N GLY A 59 -6.35 -12.07 5.48
CA GLY A 59 -5.62 -12.75 6.56
C GLY A 59 -4.98 -14.08 6.14
N GLN A 60 -4.29 -14.72 7.09
CA GLN A 60 -3.62 -16.02 6.89
C GLN A 60 -4.09 -17.05 7.93
N GLY A 61 -4.21 -18.31 7.50
CA GLY A 61 -4.50 -19.44 8.39
C GLY A 61 -5.88 -19.36 9.06
N ARG A 62 -5.93 -19.50 10.39
CA ARG A 62 -7.19 -19.58 11.16
C ARG A 62 -8.01 -18.28 11.18
N ASN A 63 -7.36 -17.14 10.88
CA ASN A 63 -8.00 -15.82 10.84
C ASN A 63 -8.42 -15.40 9.43
N SER A 64 -8.50 -16.34 8.49
CA SER A 64 -8.92 -16.07 7.12
C SER A 64 -10.40 -15.66 7.07
N ARG A 65 -10.68 -14.49 6.50
CA ARG A 65 -12.03 -13.95 6.25
C ARG A 65 -12.28 -13.89 4.76
N TYR A 66 -13.44 -14.37 4.32
CA TYR A 66 -13.86 -14.32 2.93
C TYR A 66 -14.76 -13.11 2.73
N GLN A 67 -14.46 -12.29 1.72
CA GLN A 67 -15.19 -11.07 1.41
C GLN A 67 -15.47 -11.02 -0.10
N ILE A 68 -16.62 -10.47 -0.49
CA ILE A 68 -16.86 -10.15 -1.90
C ILE A 68 -16.01 -8.93 -2.27
N PRO A 69 -15.25 -8.95 -3.38
CA PRO A 69 -14.58 -7.77 -3.85
C PRO A 69 -15.66 -6.73 -4.18
N ILE A 70 -15.73 -5.68 -3.37
CA ILE A 70 -16.51 -4.50 -3.70
C ILE A 70 -15.91 -4.03 -5.02
N LYS A 71 -16.67 -4.12 -6.13
CA LYS A 71 -16.41 -3.32 -7.33
C LYS A 71 -16.51 -1.86 -6.90
N LYS A 72 -15.46 -1.35 -6.27
CA LYS A 72 -15.09 0.02 -6.48
C LYS A 72 -14.66 0.03 -7.92
N ASP A 73 -15.22 0.95 -8.70
CA ASP A 73 -14.69 1.33 -10.00
C ASP A 73 -13.31 1.98 -9.79
N SER A 74 -12.38 1.20 -9.24
CA SER A 74 -11.01 1.59 -9.00
C SER A 74 -10.30 1.31 -10.31
N GLY A 75 -10.27 2.33 -11.16
CA GLY A 75 -9.16 2.51 -12.08
C GLY A 75 -7.82 2.36 -11.33
N PRO A 76 -6.70 2.19 -12.05
CA PRO A 76 -5.39 1.79 -11.49
C PRO A 76 -4.73 2.79 -10.51
N SER A 77 -5.49 3.74 -9.92
CA SER A 77 -4.99 4.80 -9.06
C SER A 77 -5.11 4.56 -7.55
N ASP A 78 -5.81 3.51 -7.07
CA ASP A 78 -6.16 3.42 -5.63
C ASP A 78 -5.26 2.50 -4.77
N LEU A 79 -4.23 1.86 -5.36
CA LEU A 79 -3.28 1.01 -4.62
C LEU A 79 -2.26 1.80 -3.75
N ILE A 80 -2.18 3.12 -3.90
CA ILE A 80 -1.23 3.95 -3.12
C ILE A 80 -1.91 4.53 -1.85
N ARG A 81 -3.24 4.46 -1.71
CA ARG A 81 -3.98 5.22 -0.68
C ARG A 81 -4.17 4.53 0.67
N THR A 82 -3.64 3.33 0.88
CA THR A 82 -3.85 2.59 2.14
C THR A 82 -2.53 2.27 2.83
N LYS A 83 -1.89 3.31 3.39
CA LYS A 83 -1.05 3.27 4.63
C LYS A 83 -0.29 4.57 4.94
N SER A 84 -0.72 5.75 4.48
CA SER A 84 -0.15 6.98 5.03
C SER A 84 -0.71 7.20 6.43
N SER A 85 0.12 7.01 7.46
CA SER A 85 -0.03 7.73 8.73
C SER A 85 -0.42 9.17 8.38
N ARG A 86 -1.54 9.66 8.93
CA ARG A 86 -2.00 11.03 8.65
C ARG A 86 -1.06 12.00 9.36
N ILE A 87 0.08 12.29 8.72
CA ILE A 87 0.93 13.40 9.10
C ILE A 87 0.03 14.65 9.08
N PRO A 88 -0.07 15.40 10.20
CA PRO A 88 -0.86 16.62 10.20
C PRO A 88 -0.22 17.61 9.21
N LEU A 89 -0.98 17.99 8.20
CA LEU A 89 -0.55 18.97 7.20
C LEU A 89 -1.02 20.36 7.61
N SER A 90 -0.21 21.38 7.32
CA SER A 90 -0.65 22.77 7.40
C SER A 90 -1.76 23.04 6.37
N GLY A 91 -2.52 24.13 6.55
CA GLY A 91 -3.59 24.51 5.61
C GLY A 91 -3.09 24.66 4.17
N ASP A 92 -1.90 25.24 3.99
CA ASP A 92 -1.26 25.38 2.68
C ASP A 92 -0.90 24.02 2.08
N ALA A 93 -0.34 23.12 2.88
CA ALA A 93 0.03 21.78 2.44
C ALA A 93 -1.19 20.94 2.05
N GLU A 94 -2.33 21.09 2.75
CA GLU A 94 -3.57 20.40 2.38
C GLU A 94 -4.13 20.93 1.05
N THR A 95 -3.98 22.23 0.77
CA THR A 95 -4.36 22.83 -0.51
C THR A 95 -3.50 22.31 -1.66
N ILE A 96 -2.17 22.24 -1.46
CA ILE A 96 -1.25 21.65 -2.44
C ILE A 96 -1.58 20.18 -2.69
N LYS A 97 -1.82 19.41 -1.63
CA LYS A 97 -2.20 18.00 -1.72
C LYS A 97 -3.49 17.81 -2.52
N LYS A 98 -4.52 18.62 -2.29
CA LYS A 98 -5.76 18.58 -3.08
C LYS A 98 -5.48 18.80 -4.57
N THR A 99 -4.60 19.73 -4.92
CA THR A 99 -4.20 20.01 -6.31
C THR A 99 -3.41 18.85 -6.92
N VAL A 100 -2.40 18.33 -6.22
CA VAL A 100 -1.53 17.24 -6.68
C VAL A 100 -2.29 15.91 -6.75
N CYS A 101 -3.36 15.71 -5.98
CA CYS A 101 -4.15 14.48 -5.99
C CYS A 101 -5.27 14.48 -7.06
N ARG A 102 -5.49 15.56 -7.82
CA ARG A 102 -6.49 15.55 -8.90
C ARG A 102 -6.11 14.55 -10.00
N PRO A 103 -7.07 13.98 -10.74
CA PRO A 103 -6.79 13.21 -11.95
C PRO A 103 -5.87 13.97 -12.90
N VAL A 104 -4.97 13.28 -13.60
CA VAL A 104 -3.99 13.93 -14.51
C VAL A 104 -4.67 14.78 -15.57
N MET A 105 -5.84 14.37 -16.05
CA MET A 105 -6.64 15.08 -17.04
C MET A 105 -7.21 16.43 -16.54
N GLU A 106 -7.34 16.61 -15.22
CA GLU A 106 -7.85 17.84 -14.60
C GLU A 106 -6.72 18.78 -14.14
N ARG A 107 -5.46 18.35 -14.26
CA ARG A 107 -4.31 19.17 -13.91
C ARG A 107 -3.97 20.08 -15.09
N VAL A 108 -3.58 21.32 -14.78
CA VAL A 108 -3.05 22.23 -15.79
C VAL A 108 -1.71 21.67 -16.27
N PRO A 109 -1.52 21.43 -17.58
CA PRO A 109 -0.24 21.00 -18.11
C PRO A 109 0.79 22.12 -17.93
N VAL A 110 1.91 21.81 -17.29
CA VAL A 110 3.03 22.74 -17.12
C VAL A 110 4.22 22.18 -17.87
N GLY A 111 4.77 22.99 -18.80
CA GLY A 111 5.98 22.67 -19.54
C GLY A 111 7.25 23.00 -18.75
N TYR A 112 8.39 22.57 -19.27
CA TYR A 112 9.68 22.97 -18.71
C TYR A 112 9.94 24.46 -18.97
N ASN A 113 10.49 25.16 -17.97
CA ASN A 113 11.06 26.49 -18.17
C ASN A 113 12.40 26.33 -18.90
N ARG A 114 12.38 26.53 -20.21
CA ARG A 114 13.54 26.30 -21.07
C ARG A 114 14.63 27.35 -20.88
N ASP A 115 14.25 28.61 -20.65
CA ASP A 115 15.20 29.69 -20.36
C ASP A 115 16.02 29.41 -19.11
N PHE A 116 15.40 28.81 -18.08
CA PHE A 116 16.12 28.37 -16.88
C PHE A 116 17.13 27.26 -17.18
N LEU A 117 16.75 26.28 -18.00
CA LEU A 117 17.63 25.15 -18.35
C LEU A 117 18.82 25.60 -19.21
N ASP A 118 18.55 26.45 -20.20
CA ASP A 118 19.57 26.96 -21.13
C ASP A 118 20.56 27.90 -20.40
N GLY A 119 20.09 28.65 -19.40
CA GLY A 119 20.92 29.51 -18.56
C GLY A 119 21.49 28.84 -17.30
N TYR A 120 21.26 27.55 -17.08
CA TYR A 120 21.66 26.89 -15.83
C TYR A 120 23.17 26.67 -15.78
N HIS A 121 23.81 27.31 -14.81
CA HIS A 121 25.18 27.07 -14.42
C HIS A 121 25.25 26.43 -13.02
N PRO A 122 25.82 25.22 -12.91
CA PRO A 122 26.02 24.56 -11.63
C PRO A 122 26.71 25.48 -10.61
N ASN A 123 26.21 25.49 -9.38
CA ASN A 123 26.72 26.30 -8.27
C ASN A 123 26.72 27.83 -8.49
N ARG A 124 26.04 28.33 -9.54
CA ARG A 124 25.93 29.76 -9.83
C ARG A 124 24.48 30.20 -9.96
N THR A 125 23.68 29.46 -10.73
CA THR A 125 22.25 29.69 -10.86
C THR A 125 21.47 28.67 -10.05
N TYR A 126 20.36 29.10 -9.46
CA TYR A 126 19.56 28.25 -8.58
C TYR A 126 18.09 28.39 -8.94
N TYR A 127 17.37 27.27 -8.88
CA TYR A 127 15.92 27.25 -9.08
C TYR A 127 15.17 27.89 -7.90
N LEU A 128 15.71 27.72 -6.70
CA LEU A 128 15.13 28.26 -5.48
C LEU A 128 15.80 29.59 -5.09
N PRO A 129 15.01 30.59 -4.65
CA PRO A 129 15.48 31.80 -4.01
C PRO A 129 16.47 31.54 -2.85
N LEU A 130 17.33 32.51 -2.57
CA LEU A 130 18.39 32.37 -1.58
C LEU A 130 17.85 32.11 -0.16
N ASP A 131 16.83 32.84 0.26
CA ASP A 131 16.14 32.71 1.54
C ASP A 131 15.58 31.29 1.74
N MET A 132 14.93 30.74 0.72
CA MET A 132 14.40 29.38 0.78
C MET A 132 15.53 28.33 0.86
N ARG A 133 16.63 28.54 0.13
CA ARG A 133 17.81 27.66 0.23
C ARG A 133 18.44 27.69 1.61
N GLN A 134 18.56 28.87 2.22
CA GLN A 134 19.07 29.03 3.59
C GLN A 134 18.14 28.32 4.58
N HIS A 135 16.83 28.55 4.48
CA HIS A 135 15.86 27.90 5.36
C HIS A 135 15.90 26.36 5.25
N LEU A 136 15.95 25.83 4.03
CA LEU A 136 16.05 24.38 3.81
C LEU A 136 17.39 23.82 4.28
N HIS A 137 18.48 24.57 4.11
CA HIS A 137 19.78 24.19 4.64
C HIS A 137 19.74 24.09 6.18
N ASP A 138 19.15 25.07 6.85
CA ASP A 138 19.03 25.08 8.31
C ASP A 138 18.13 23.96 8.84
N GLN A 139 17.07 23.61 8.11
CA GLN A 139 16.22 22.46 8.43
C GLN A 139 16.89 21.11 8.13
N GLY A 140 17.74 21.06 7.09
CA GLY A 140 18.46 19.87 6.65
C GLY A 140 19.71 19.56 7.48
N LEU A 141 20.21 20.52 8.25
CA LEU A 141 21.23 20.29 9.26
C LEU A 141 20.64 19.42 10.38
N SER A 142 20.92 18.12 10.35
CA SER A 142 20.75 17.28 11.53
C SER A 142 21.56 17.89 12.68
N ARG A 143 20.91 18.13 13.82
CA ARG A 143 21.55 18.57 15.08
C ARG A 143 22.47 17.51 15.70
N GLU A 144 22.74 16.41 15.00
CA GLU A 144 23.80 15.50 15.40
C GLU A 144 25.12 16.19 15.04
N ASP A 145 26.00 16.27 16.04
CA ASP A 145 27.28 16.96 15.99
C ASP A 145 27.98 16.75 14.66
N VAL A 146 28.71 17.78 14.20
CA VAL A 146 29.61 17.75 13.05
C VAL A 146 30.57 16.58 13.22
N HIS A 147 30.13 15.44 12.74
CA HIS A 147 30.85 14.19 12.82
C HIS A 147 31.83 14.24 11.66
N PRO A 148 33.16 14.21 11.93
CA PRO A 148 34.15 14.28 10.88
C PRO A 148 33.85 13.21 9.83
N ALA A 149 33.93 13.58 8.56
CA ALA A 149 33.57 12.73 7.43
C ALA A 149 34.15 11.32 7.62
N GLY A 150 33.28 10.30 7.64
CA GLY A 150 33.67 8.89 7.82
C GLY A 150 33.10 8.19 9.06
N THR A 151 32.64 8.92 10.09
CA THR A 151 32.03 8.31 11.30
C THR A 151 30.64 7.73 11.02
N TYR A 152 29.85 8.35 10.16
CA TYR A 152 28.55 7.80 9.72
C TYR A 152 28.71 6.47 8.98
N ILE A 153 29.69 6.41 8.06
CA ILE A 153 30.05 5.19 7.33
C ILE A 153 30.52 4.10 8.31
N ARG A 154 31.36 4.47 9.29
CA ARG A 154 31.83 3.54 10.33
C ARG A 154 30.68 2.96 11.14
N ARG A 155 29.71 3.78 11.57
CA ARG A 155 28.52 3.34 12.30
C ARG A 155 27.64 2.38 11.48
N ILE A 156 27.52 2.59 10.17
CA ILE A 156 26.81 1.67 9.26
C ILE A 156 27.57 0.35 9.16
N PHE A 157 28.89 0.40 8.94
CA PHE A 157 29.72 -0.81 8.82
C PHE A 157 29.77 -1.61 10.12
N ASP A 158 29.89 -0.95 11.27
CA ASP A 158 29.90 -1.61 12.58
C ASP A 158 28.60 -2.39 12.78
N ARG A 159 27.45 -1.82 12.42
CA ARG A 159 26.15 -2.49 12.51
C ARG A 159 26.05 -3.67 11.53
N LEU A 160 26.54 -3.50 10.30
CA LEU A 160 26.54 -4.55 9.28
C LEU A 160 27.46 -5.72 9.66
N LEU A 161 28.62 -5.44 10.26
CA LEU A 161 29.55 -6.44 10.79
C LEU A 161 28.90 -7.29 11.90
N ILE A 162 28.17 -6.66 12.81
CA ILE A 162 27.42 -7.36 13.87
C ILE A 162 26.40 -8.32 13.23
N ASP A 163 25.57 -7.82 12.32
CA ASP A 163 24.53 -8.64 11.66
C ASP A 163 25.13 -9.83 10.88
N LEU A 164 26.23 -9.61 10.16
CA LEU A 164 26.93 -10.68 9.42
C LEU A 164 27.56 -11.72 10.35
N SER A 165 28.19 -11.27 11.45
CA SER A 165 28.78 -12.17 12.44
C SER A 165 27.73 -13.07 13.11
N TRP A 166 26.55 -12.52 13.36
CA TRP A 166 25.44 -13.25 13.97
C TRP A 166 24.77 -14.21 12.98
N ASN A 167 24.73 -13.85 11.69
CA ASN A 167 24.26 -14.77 10.65
C ASN A 167 25.23 -15.94 10.42
N SER A 168 26.54 -15.69 10.55
CA SER A 168 27.58 -16.71 10.37
C SER A 168 27.67 -17.71 11.52
N SER A 169 27.21 -17.38 12.73
CA SER A 169 27.25 -18.28 13.90
C SER A 169 26.06 -19.25 14.00
N ARG A 170 25.13 -19.18 13.04
CA ARG A 170 23.94 -20.06 12.95
C ARG A 170 24.16 -21.34 12.15
N HIS A 171 25.38 -21.59 11.67
CA HIS A 171 25.82 -22.84 11.06
C HIS A 171 26.70 -23.64 12.02
#